data_AF-A0A968SYZ7-F1
#
_entry.id   AF-A0A968SYZ7-F1
#
_cell.length_a   1.000
_cell.length_b   1.000
_cell.length_c   1.000
_cell.angle_alpha   90.00
_cell.angle_beta   90.00
_cell.angle_gamma   90.00
#
_symmetry.space_group_name_H-M   'P 1'
#
loop_
_entity.id
_entity.type
_entity.pdbx_description
1 polymer ?
#
loop_
_entity_poly.entity_id
_entity_poly.type
_entity_poly.pdbx_seq_one_letter_code
_entity_poly.pdbx_strand_id
1 'polypeptide(L)'
;MIKLESRTTQAPELPQQVYLEVTNRCNSLCVSCPLTYDHFLRFEPKHHLSWQQFRTVVDQLPRIDRAVLHGIGEPLLNPELPRLSRTSRRVVRTCSSTPMLCC
;
A
#
# COMPACT_ATOMS: atom_id res chain seq x y z
N MET A 1 -5.08 8.89 -25.63
CA MET A 1 -5.78 7.65 -25.23
C MET A 1 -5.00 6.48 -25.81
N ILE A 2 -4.45 5.58 -24.98
CA ILE A 2 -3.62 4.46 -25.46
C ILE A 2 -4.55 3.43 -26.12
N LYS A 3 -4.30 3.06 -27.39
CA LYS A 3 -5.04 2.00 -28.06
C LYS A 3 -4.79 0.66 -27.37
N LEU A 4 -5.82 -0.15 -27.14
CA LEU A 4 -5.66 -1.46 -26.49
C LEU A 4 -4.74 -2.40 -27.29
N GLU A 5 -4.76 -2.29 -28.62
CA GLU A 5 -4.01 -3.12 -29.57
C GLU A 5 -2.49 -2.90 -29.48
N SER A 6 -2.04 -1.76 -28.93
CA SER A 6 -0.63 -1.44 -28.77
C SER A 6 -0.06 -1.87 -27.42
N ARG A 7 -0.81 -2.62 -26.61
CA ARG A 7 -0.33 -3.15 -25.31
C ARG A 7 0.49 -4.42 -25.53
N THR A 8 1.71 -4.43 -25.02
CA THR A 8 2.56 -5.61 -24.96
C THR A 8 2.28 -6.42 -23.69
N THR A 9 2.65 -7.71 -23.69
CA THR A 9 2.55 -8.59 -22.52
C THR A 9 3.55 -8.23 -21.41
N GLN A 10 4.65 -7.56 -21.77
CA GLN A 10 5.65 -7.05 -20.85
C GLN A 10 5.78 -5.54 -20.99
N ALA A 11 5.83 -4.86 -19.85
CA ALA A 11 6.17 -3.44 -19.82
C ALA A 11 7.68 -3.28 -20.06
N PRO A 12 8.11 -2.37 -20.94
CA PRO A 12 9.52 -2.14 -21.22
C PRO A 12 10.26 -1.48 -20.04
N GLU A 13 9.52 -0.78 -19.17
CA GLU A 13 10.06 -0.07 -18.01
C GLU A 13 9.45 -0.60 -16.71
N LEU A 14 10.23 -0.50 -15.63
CA LEU A 14 9.77 -0.82 -14.29
C LEU A 14 8.81 0.27 -13.76
N PRO A 15 7.91 -0.08 -12.83
CA PRO A 15 7.01 0.89 -12.23
C PRO A 15 7.79 1.93 -11.41
N GLN A 16 7.55 3.21 -11.70
CA GLN A 16 8.15 4.33 -10.96
C GLN A 16 7.41 4.60 -9.63
N GLN A 17 6.14 4.18 -9.54
CA GLN A 17 5.31 4.33 -8.36
C GLN A 17 4.70 3.00 -7.92
N VAL A 18 4.74 2.72 -6.63
CA VAL A 18 4.12 1.53 -6.02
C VAL A 18 3.20 1.91 -4.87
N TYR A 19 2.13 1.14 -4.73
CA TYR A 19 1.19 1.23 -3.62
C TYR A 19 1.26 -0.08 -2.84
N LEU A 20 1.56 0.01 -1.55
CA LEU A 20 1.78 -1.14 -0.69
C LEU A 20 0.83 -1.08 0.49
N GLU A 21 -0.04 -2.09 0.58
CA GLU A 21 -0.89 -2.27 1.75
C GLU A 21 -0.03 -2.72 2.93
N VAL A 22 0.16 -1.81 3.89
CA VAL A 22 0.94 -2.08 5.09
C VAL A 22 0.16 -2.86 6.15
N THR A 23 -1.17 -2.83 6.10
CA THR A 23 -2.04 -3.64 6.94
C THR A 23 -3.46 -3.68 6.39
N ASN A 24 -4.17 -4.79 6.64
CA ASN A 24 -5.61 -4.94 6.41
C ASN A 24 -6.44 -4.84 7.71
N ARG A 25 -5.83 -4.40 8.82
CA ARG A 25 -6.52 -4.09 10.07
C ARG A 25 -6.99 -2.64 10.04
N CYS A 26 -8.18 -2.40 10.55
CA CYS A 26 -8.75 -1.06 10.69
C CYS A 26 -9.52 -1.01 12.02
N ASN A 27 -9.50 0.15 12.68
CA ASN A 27 -10.24 0.43 13.91
C ASN A 27 -11.46 1.35 13.68
N SER A 28 -11.77 1.66 12.41
CA SER A 28 -12.92 2.47 12.01
C SER A 28 -14.00 1.61 11.37
N LEU A 29 -15.26 2.05 11.48
CA LEU A 29 -16.45 1.39 10.93
C LEU A 29 -17.08 2.25 9.83
N CYS A 30 -16.33 2.52 8.77
CA CYS A 30 -16.77 3.41 7.70
C CYS A 30 -17.91 2.77 6.89
N VAL A 31 -18.99 3.52 6.66
CA VAL A 31 -20.22 3.04 5.97
C VAL A 31 -19.97 2.56 4.53
N SER A 32 -18.90 3.01 3.88
CA SER A 32 -18.52 2.57 2.53
C SER A 32 -17.39 1.54 2.51
N CYS A 33 -16.85 1.13 3.66
CA CYS A 33 -15.66 0.30 3.72
C CYS A 33 -16.02 -1.19 3.66
N PRO A 34 -15.38 -1.96 2.76
CA PRO A 34 -15.65 -3.39 2.65
C PRO A 34 -15.20 -4.17 3.91
N LEU A 35 -14.24 -3.67 4.71
CA LEU A 35 -13.87 -4.30 5.99
C LEU A 35 -14.96 -4.22 7.06
N THR A 36 -15.88 -3.25 6.96
CA THR A 36 -16.99 -3.10 7.91
C THR A 36 -18.08 -4.14 7.64
N TYR A 37 -18.17 -4.63 6.41
CA TYR A 37 -19.13 -5.64 5.98
C TYR A 37 -18.47 -7.01 5.77
N ASP A 38 -17.47 -7.33 6.61
CA ASP A 38 -16.62 -8.53 6.53
C ASP A 38 -17.33 -9.88 6.61
N HIS A 39 -18.62 -9.88 6.93
CA HIS A 39 -19.51 -11.02 6.92
C HIS A 39 -19.97 -11.45 5.52
N PHE A 40 -19.82 -10.59 4.48
CA PHE A 40 -20.26 -10.89 3.11
C PHE A 40 -19.11 -11.18 2.13
N LEU A 41 -17.85 -10.86 2.50
CA LEU A 41 -16.68 -11.00 1.64
C LEU A 41 -15.62 -11.84 2.34
N ARG A 42 -15.11 -12.87 1.66
CA ARG A 42 -14.05 -13.72 2.19
C ARG A 42 -12.73 -12.94 2.16
N PHE A 43 -12.36 -12.34 3.29
CA PHE A 43 -11.12 -11.59 3.41
C PHE A 43 -9.91 -12.48 3.66
N GLU A 44 -8.76 -12.02 3.19
CA GLU A 44 -7.45 -12.50 3.64
C GLU A 44 -7.34 -12.40 5.17
N PRO A 45 -6.63 -13.33 5.84
CA PRO A 45 -6.34 -13.24 7.26
C PRO A 45 -5.74 -11.89 7.65
N LYS A 46 -6.06 -11.41 8.85
CA LYS A 46 -5.55 -10.11 9.31
C LYS A 46 -4.02 -10.14 9.43
N HIS A 47 -3.35 -9.22 8.73
CA HIS A 47 -1.90 -9.21 8.57
C HIS A 47 -1.33 -7.79 8.63
N HIS A 48 -0.10 -7.70 9.13
CA HIS A 48 0.75 -6.51 9.03
C HIS A 48 1.92 -6.83 8.11
N LEU A 49 2.16 -5.98 7.13
CA LEU A 49 3.35 -6.07 6.31
C LEU A 49 4.59 -5.88 7.20
N SER A 50 5.39 -6.93 7.32
CA SER A 50 6.65 -6.88 8.06
C SER A 50 7.73 -6.16 7.26
N TRP A 51 8.75 -5.68 7.95
CA TRP A 51 9.97 -5.11 7.36
C TRP A 51 10.62 -6.03 6.32
N GLN A 52 10.71 -7.33 6.62
CA GLN A 52 11.33 -8.29 5.71
C GLN A 52 10.53 -8.44 4.43
N GLN A 53 9.20 -8.58 4.54
CA GLN A 53 8.31 -8.64 3.37
C GLN A 53 8.37 -7.35 2.55
N PHE A 54 8.42 -6.20 3.20
CA PHE A 54 8.58 -4.92 2.51
C PHE A 54 9.87 -4.87 1.70
N ARG A 55 11.01 -5.26 2.30
CA ARG A 55 12.30 -5.34 1.62
C ARG A 55 12.23 -6.29 0.42
N THR A 56 11.60 -7.46 0.55
CA THR A 56 11.49 -8.39 -0.58
C THR A 56 10.82 -7.78 -1.81
N VAL A 57 9.91 -6.82 -1.63
CA VAL A 57 9.23 -6.15 -2.75
C VAL A 57 10.04 -4.95 -3.25
N VAL A 58 10.40 -4.03 -2.35
CA VAL A 58 11.03 -2.76 -2.74
C VAL A 58 12.43 -2.94 -3.33
N ASP A 59 13.14 -4.00 -2.93
CA ASP A 59 14.50 -4.27 -3.43
C ASP A 59 14.54 -4.72 -4.88
N GLN A 60 13.41 -5.19 -5.42
CA GLN A 60 13.28 -5.53 -6.83
C GLN A 60 13.17 -4.29 -7.72
N LEU A 61 12.95 -3.11 -7.14
CA LEU A 61 12.67 -1.87 -7.86
C LEU A 61 13.80 -0.86 -7.61
N PRO A 62 14.90 -0.92 -8.37
CA PRO A 62 16.07 -0.06 -8.16
C PRO A 62 15.79 1.43 -8.44
N ARG A 63 14.72 1.74 -9.17
CA ARG A 63 14.30 3.11 -9.51
C ARG A 63 12.82 3.28 -9.18
N ILE A 64 12.52 3.62 -7.93
CA ILE A 64 11.18 4.11 -7.54
C ILE A 64 11.27 5.59 -7.20
N ASP A 65 10.28 6.36 -7.65
CA ASP A 65 10.15 7.77 -7.30
C ASP A 65 9.16 7.97 -6.16
N ARG A 66 8.19 7.06 -6.02
CA ARG A 66 7.17 7.12 -4.98
C ARG A 66 6.72 5.73 -4.53
N ALA A 67 6.84 5.46 -3.25
CA ALA A 67 6.14 4.36 -2.60
C ALA A 67 5.07 4.93 -1.66
N VAL A 68 3.82 4.55 -1.89
CA VAL A 68 2.67 4.95 -1.08
C VAL A 68 2.32 3.78 -0.15
N LEU A 69 2.42 4.01 1.15
CA LEU A 69 2.07 3.01 2.16
C LEU A 69 0.60 3.19 2.55
N HIS A 70 -0.29 2.54 1.80
CA HIS A 70 -1.74 2.67 1.94
C HIS A 70 -2.42 1.40 1.47
N GLY A 71 -3.61 1.13 1.98
CA GLY A 71 -4.44 0.01 1.57
C GLY A 71 -5.84 0.14 2.14
N ILE A 72 -6.53 -0.99 2.26
CA ILE A 72 -7.88 -1.02 2.82
C ILE A 72 -7.88 -0.81 4.34
N GLY A 73 -6.82 -1.24 5.04
CA GLY A 73 -6.65 -1.03 6.48
C GLY A 73 -6.16 0.38 6.86
N GLU A 74 -6.06 0.63 8.17
CA GLU A 74 -5.53 1.87 8.75
C GLU A 74 -4.00 1.76 8.91
N PRO A 75 -3.20 2.49 8.11
CA PRO A 75 -1.73 2.35 8.11
C PRO A 75 -1.10 2.53 9.48
N LEU A 76 -1.63 3.45 10.31
CA LEU A 76 -1.09 3.75 11.63
C LEU A 76 -1.19 2.58 12.63
N LEU A 77 -1.97 1.54 12.32
CA LEU A 77 -2.02 0.32 13.12
C LEU A 77 -0.85 -0.63 12.87
N ASN A 78 -0.04 -0.43 11.83
CA ASN A 78 1.19 -1.22 11.65
C ASN A 78 2.33 -0.64 12.51
N PRO A 79 2.82 -1.37 13.53
CA PRO A 79 3.88 -0.87 14.42
C PRO A 79 5.22 -0.63 13.70
N GLU A 80 5.47 -1.28 12.57
CA GLU A 80 6.68 -1.06 11.77
C GLU A 80 6.54 0.11 10.77
N LEU A 81 5.38 0.77 10.66
CA LEU A 81 5.18 1.89 9.73
C LEU A 81 6.28 2.99 9.84
N PRO A 82 6.73 3.42 11.03
CA PRO A 82 7.80 4.40 11.14
C PRO A 82 9.14 3.92 10.57
N ARG A 83 9.38 2.61 10.55
CA ARG A 83 10.57 2.00 9.95
C ARG A 83 10.41 1.87 8.44
N LEU A 84 9.24 1.43 7.98
CA LEU A 84 8.90 1.31 6.56
C LEU A 84 9.01 2.67 5.84
N SER A 85 8.42 3.72 6.43
CA SER A 85 8.41 5.08 5.86
C SER A 85 9.77 5.77 5.82
N ARG A 86 10.72 5.40 6.69
CA ARG A 86 12.09 5.95 6.67
C ARG A 86 12.97 5.35 5.59
N THR A 87 12.53 4.24 4.99
CA THR A 87 13.37 3.48 4.08
C THR A 87 13.25 4.07 2.69
N SER A 88 14.33 4.72 2.25
CA SER A 88 14.44 5.44 0.97
C SER A 88 13.91 6.87 1.03
N ARG A 89 14.74 7.85 0.63
CA ARG A 89 14.37 9.28 0.51
C ARG A 89 13.23 9.56 -0.49
N ARG A 90 12.66 8.51 -1.10
CA ARG A 90 11.63 8.51 -2.15
C ARG A 90 10.34 7.77 -1.75
N VAL A 91 10.26 7.21 -0.54
CA VAL A 91 8.96 6.80 0.03
C VAL A 91 8.23 8.09 0.42
N VAL A 92 7.39 8.58 -0.48
CA VAL A 92 6.56 9.76 -0.21
C VAL A 92 5.61 9.39 0.92
N ARG A 93 5.63 10.24 1.95
CA ARG A 93 4.81 10.14 3.15
C ARG A 93 3.39 9.69 2.80
N THR A 94 2.93 8.75 3.60
CA THR A 94 1.57 8.25 3.67
C THR A 94 0.56 9.38 3.55
N CYS A 95 -0.16 9.47 2.42
CA CYS A 95 -1.52 10.01 2.47
C CYS A 95 -2.37 8.90 3.07
N SER A 96 -2.36 8.76 4.39
CA SER A 96 -3.40 7.99 5.05
C SER A 96 -4.70 8.73 4.80
N SER A 97 -5.70 8.04 4.26
CA SER A 97 -7.10 8.46 4.36
C SER A 97 -7.61 8.32 5.80
N THR A 98 -6.76 8.60 6.78
CA THR A 98 -7.12 8.76 8.19
C THR A 98 -8.13 9.91 8.25
N PRO A 99 -9.29 9.75 8.89
CA PRO A 99 -10.25 10.83 9.03
C PRO A 99 -9.72 12.04 9.84
N MET A 100 -8.48 12.03 10.35
CA MET A 100 -8.02 13.14 11.21
C MET A 100 -6.52 13.47 11.29
N LEU A 101 -5.57 12.81 10.61
CA LEU A 101 -4.15 13.22 10.67
C LEU A 101 -3.38 13.00 9.36
N CYS A 102 -3.16 14.08 8.60
CA CYS A 102 -2.14 14.16 7.56
C CYS A 102 -1.21 15.34 7.91
N CYS A 103 0.09 15.08 8.03
CA CYS A 103 1.18 16.07 8.11
C CYS A 103 2.26 15.73 7.08
#